data_AF-A0A934XRN5-F1
#
_entry.id   AF-A0A934XRN5-F1
#
_cell.length_a   1.000
_cell.length_b   1.000
_cell.length_c   1.000
_cell.angle_alpha   90.00
_cell.angle_beta   90.00
_cell.angle_gamma   90.00
#
_symmetry.space_group_name_H-M   'P 1'
#
loop_
_entity.id
_entity.type
_entity.pdbx_description
1 polymer ?
#
loop_
_entity_poly.entity_id
_entity_poly.type
_entity_poly.pdbx_seq_one_letter_code
_entity_poly.pdbx_strand_id
1 'polypeptide(L)' 'MSTIAVTQAAAPLGLALLRLLDADPAVTRIVALDTQPPSLQSPKLKFFEADSQGPLRSGLEKYKVTRGSS' A
#
# COMPACT_ATOMS: atom_id res chain seq x y z
N MET A 1 -9.18 -14.63 -1.35
CA MET A 1 -7.83 -14.12 -1.09
C MET A 1 -7.68 -12.77 -1.77
N SER A 2 -7.57 -11.70 -1.00
CA SER A 2 -7.49 -10.33 -1.54
C SER A 2 -6.15 -9.66 -1.22
N THR A 3 -5.67 -8.85 -2.18
CA THR A 3 -4.57 -7.91 -1.99
C THR A 3 -5.14 -6.50 -2.03
N ILE A 4 -4.86 -5.68 -1.02
CA ILE A 4 -5.44 -4.34 -0.88
C ILE A 4 -4.32 -3.31 -0.78
N ALA A 5 -4.43 -2.24 -1.56
CA ALA A 5 -3.52 -1.10 -1.47
C ALA A 5 -4.14 0.00 -0.60
N VAL A 6 -3.33 0.60 0.27
CA VAL A 6 -3.71 1.70 1.17
C VAL A 6 -2.77 2.87 0.91
N THR A 7 -3.33 4.00 0.47
CA THR A 7 -2.61 5.27 0.34
C THR A 7 -2.70 6.07 1.63
N GLN A 8 -1.71 6.94 1.88
CA GLN A 8 -1.59 7.67 3.14
C GLN A 8 -1.58 6.72 4.35
N ALA A 9 -0.88 5.60 4.20
CA ALA A 9 -0.90 4.48 5.13
C ALA A 9 -0.35 4.81 6.53
N ALA A 10 0.50 5.84 6.65
CA ALA A 10 1.05 6.32 7.92
C ALA A 10 0.14 7.35 8.61
N ALA A 11 -0.85 7.91 7.90
CA ALA A 11 -1.81 8.84 8.49
C ALA A 11 -2.73 8.13 9.51
N PRO A 12 -3.36 8.87 10.45
CA PRO A 12 -4.19 8.26 11.51
C PRO A 12 -5.28 7.31 10.99
N LEU A 13 -5.99 7.71 9.92
CA LEU A 13 -7.00 6.85 9.28
C LEU A 13 -6.37 5.67 8.55
N GLY A 14 -5.24 5.89 7.87
CA GLY A 14 -4.47 4.82 7.21
C GLY A 14 -4.07 3.74 8.20
N LEU A 15 -3.50 4.12 9.34
CA LEU A 15 -3.11 3.18 10.41
C LEU A 15 -4.30 2.40 10.97
N ALA A 16 -5.45 3.05 11.16
CA ALA A 16 -6.67 2.37 11.60
C ALA A 16 -7.13 1.33 10.57
N LEU A 17 -7.11 1.69 9.28
CA LEU A 17 -7.47 0.79 8.19
C LEU A 17 -6.50 -0.39 8.09
N LEU A 18 -5.19 -0.15 8.19
CA LEU A 18 -4.18 -1.20 8.16
C LEU A 18 -4.43 -2.25 9.24
N ARG A 19 -4.81 -1.83 10.46
CA ARG A 19 -5.12 -2.75 11.57
C ARG A 19 -6.36 -3.61 11.29
N LEU A 20 -7.41 -3.02 10.70
CA LEU A 20 -8.61 -3.75 10.32
C LEU A 20 -8.31 -4.79 9.23
N LEU A 21 -7.55 -4.38 8.21
CA LEU A 21 -7.15 -5.27 7.11
C LEU A 21 -6.19 -6.37 7.57
N ASP A 22 -5.35 -6.10 8.57
CA ASP A 22 -4.44 -7.10 9.12
C ASP A 22 -5.20 -8.19 9.90
N ALA A 23 -6.25 -7.79 10.62
CA ALA A 23 -7.14 -8.71 11.34
C ALA A 23 -8.06 -9.52 10.41
N ASP A 24 -8.34 -9.04 9.20
CA ASP A 24 -9.23 -9.72 8.26
C ASP A 24 -8.57 -10.99 7.67
N PRO A 25 -9.12 -12.20 7.91
CA PRO A 25 -8.58 -13.45 7.35
C PRO A 25 -8.71 -13.55 5.82
N ALA A 26 -9.62 -12.80 5.19
CA ALA A 26 -9.77 -12.80 3.74
C ALA A 26 -8.63 -12.04 3.01
N VAL A 27 -8.00 -11.10 3.73
CA VAL A 27 -6.89 -10.28 3.25
C VAL A 27 -5.57 -11.03 3.44
N THR A 28 -4.90 -11.30 2.33
CA THR A 28 -3.62 -12.03 2.32
C THR A 28 -2.41 -11.13 2.17
N ARG A 29 -2.61 -9.90 1.66
CA ARG A 29 -1.53 -8.92 1.48
C ARG A 29 -2.07 -7.49 1.53
N ILE A 30 -1.34 -6.62 2.22
CA ILE A 30 -1.60 -5.19 2.30
C ILE A 30 -0.41 -4.45 1.69
N VAL A 31 -0.67 -3.55 0.75
CA VAL A 31 0.34 -2.70 0.10
C VAL A 31 0.18 -1.28 0.64
N ALA A 32 1.07 -0.86 1.52
CA ALA A 32 1.08 0.49 2.09
C ALA A 32 1.88 1.45 1.19
N LEU A 33 1.24 2.55 0.81
CA LEU A 33 1.80 3.62 -0.01
C LEU A 33 1.78 4.91 0.80
N ASP A 34 2.96 5.44 1.12
CA ASP A 34 3.11 6.73 1.80
C ASP A 34 4.54 7.25 1.65
N THR A 35 4.78 8.49 2.03
CA THR A 35 6.12 9.11 2.11
C THR A 35 6.92 8.63 3.32
N GLN A 36 6.26 8.03 4.31
CA GLN A 36 6.88 7.49 5.51
C GLN A 36 6.35 6.09 5.82
N PRO A 37 7.17 5.18 6.37
CA PRO A 37 6.69 3.85 6.72
C PRO A 37 5.63 3.95 7.84
N PRO A 38 4.52 3.19 7.75
CA PRO A 38 3.57 3.09 8.86
C PRO A 38 4.22 2.37 10.05
N SER A 39 3.79 2.71 11.27
CA SER A 39 4.29 2.07 12.50
C SER A 39 3.82 0.63 12.71
N LEU A 40 2.87 0.14 11.91
CA LEU A 40 2.38 -1.23 11.98
C LEU A 40 3.42 -2.22 11.44
N GLN A 41 3.76 -3.24 12.22
CA GLN A 41 4.54 -4.39 11.78
C GLN A 41 3.62 -5.57 11.57
N SER A 42 3.55 -6.11 10.35
CA SER A 42 2.74 -7.28 10.02
C SER A 42 3.37 -8.08 8.88
N PRO A 43 3.26 -9.43 8.89
CA PRO A 43 3.69 -10.26 7.77
C PRO A 43 2.83 -10.08 6.50
N LYS A 44 1.59 -9.57 6.63
CA LYS A 44 0.73 -9.24 5.49
C LYS A 44 1.15 -7.93 4.82
N LEU A 45 1.88 -7.08 5.52
CA LEU A 45 2.16 -5.71 5.11
C LEU A 45 3.44 -5.60 4.28
N LYS A 46 3.34 -4.90 3.14
CA LYS A 46 4.48 -4.48 2.33
C LYS A 46 4.39 -2.97 2.09
N PHE A 47 5.43 -2.25 2.50
CA PHE A 47 5.53 -0.80 2.32
C PHE A 47 6.26 -0.44 1.01
N PHE A 48 5.77 0.59 0.35
CA PHE A 48 6.44 1.27 -0.74
C PHE A 48 6.39 2.77 -0.48
N GLU A 49 7.56 3.39 -0.48
CA GLU A 49 7.65 4.83 -0.39
C GLU A 49 7.14 5.46 -1.68
N ALA A 50 6.11 6.29 -1.57
CA ALA A 50 5.51 6.96 -2.72
C ALA A 50 4.93 8.31 -2.31
N ASP A 51 5.36 9.35 -3.00
CA ASP A 51 4.71 10.67 -2.95
C ASP A 51 3.58 10.70 -3.99
N SER A 52 2.34 10.85 -3.52
CA SER A 52 1.14 10.94 -4.37
C SER A 52 1.10 12.20 -5.24
N GLN A 53 1.87 13.23 -4.90
CA GLN A 53 1.93 14.52 -5.61
C GLN A 53 3.18 14.66 -6.49
N GLY A 54 4.12 13.72 -6.40
CA GLY A 54 5.34 13.69 -7.21
C GLY A 54 5.30 12.65 -8.33
N PRO A 55 6.23 12.70 -9.30
CA PRO A 55 6.49 11.55 -10.16
C PRO A 55 6.85 10.34 -9.28
N LEU A 56 6.34 9.14 -9.61
CA LEU A 56 6.59 7.89 -8.85
C LEU A 56 8.10 7.71 -8.58
N ARG A 57 8.56 8.01 -7.36
CA ARG A 57 9.97 7.89 -7.00
C ARG A 57 10.28 6.46 -6.57
N SER A 58 10.66 5.66 -7.57
CA SER A 58 11.27 4.32 -7.48
C SER A 58 10.37 3.13 -7.09
N GLY A 59 10.71 1.95 -7.63
CA GLY A 59 10.18 0.63 -7.22
C GLY A 59 8.85 0.18 -7.84
N LEU A 60 7.96 1.12 -8.17
CA LEU A 60 6.65 0.83 -8.78
C LEU A 60 6.64 0.87 -10.31
N GLU A 61 7.72 1.33 -10.94
CA GLU A 61 7.83 1.41 -12.41
C GLU A 61 7.62 0.04 -13.09
N LYS A 62 8.05 -1.04 -12.44
CA LYS A 62 7.85 -2.42 -12.93
C LYS A 62 6.39 -2.88 -12.92
N TYR A 63 5.51 -2.15 -12.23
CA TYR A 63 4.07 -2.39 -12.18
C TYR A 63 3.29 -1.33 -12.94
N LYS A 64 3.97 -0.49 -13.74
CA LYS A 64 3.32 0.47 -14.63
C LYS A 64 2.37 -0.31 -15.54
N VAL A 65 1.07 -0.11 -15.32
CA VAL A 65 0.02 -0.76 -16.10
C VAL A 65 0.22 -0.35 -17.55
N THR A 66 0.67 -1.28 -18.39
CA THR A 66 0.52 -1.18 -19.84
C THR A 66 -0.98 -1.16 -20.08
N ARG A 67 -1.58 0.04 -20.20
CA ARG A 67 -2.89 0.15 -20.83
C ARG A 67 -2.69 -0.38 -22.24
N GLY A 68 -3.13 -1.61 -22.47
CA GLY A 68 -3.33 -2.14 -23.81
C GLY A 68 -4.25 -1.17 -24.53
N SER A 69 -3.70 -0.45 -25.49
CA SER A 69 -4.46 0.27 -26.51
C SER A 69 -5.37 -0.75 -27.17
N SER A 70 -6.66 -0.69 -26.82
CA SER A 70 -7.76 -1.34 -27.53
C SER A 70 -8.46 -0.26 -28.33
#